data_AF-A0A6C0D2R2-F1
#
_entry.id   AF-A0A6C0D2R2-F1
#
_cell.length_a   1.000
_cell.length_b   1.000
_cell.length_c   1.000
_cell.angle_alpha   90.00
_cell.angle_beta   90.00
_cell.angle_gamma   90.00
#
_symmetry.space_group_name_H-M   'P 1'
#
loop_
_entity.id
_entity.type
_entity.pdbx_description
1 polymer ?
#
loop_
_entity_poly.entity_id
_entity_poly.type
_entity_poly.pdbx_seq_one_letter_code
_entity_poly.pdbx_strand_id
1 'polypeptide(L)'
;MKKANIELFFDYFNFATYYYTPTKYNKKKIKTLCESLPFFLPETEQNKIYELFLKFPVHSFNDSTQRMREYGFLIYMEYHKKEKIKYLDYPSYLDKLETKLYTNSDDIVFTKKRVHTLLFCILVIILFICLYRL
;
A
#
# COMPACT_ATOMS: atom_id res chain seq x y z
N MET A 1 -9.93 12.96 10.24
CA MET A 1 -8.60 13.17 9.63
C MET A 1 -7.49 12.31 10.25
N LYS A 2 -7.23 12.34 11.57
CA LYS A 2 -6.09 11.61 12.20
C LYS A 2 -5.98 10.12 11.83
N LYS A 3 -7.10 9.40 11.81
CA LYS A 3 -7.15 7.95 11.50
C LYS A 3 -6.79 7.63 10.04
N ALA A 4 -7.09 8.52 9.09
CA ALA A 4 -6.82 8.29 7.68
C ALA A 4 -5.31 8.36 7.36
N ASN A 5 -4.57 9.25 8.05
CA ASN A 5 -3.15 9.44 7.81
C ASN A 5 -2.31 8.24 8.29
N ILE A 6 -2.69 7.63 9.42
CA ILE A 6 -1.99 6.46 9.95
C ILE A 6 -2.30 5.19 9.12
N GLU A 7 -3.54 5.05 8.65
CA GLU A 7 -3.91 3.94 7.75
C GLU A 7 -3.13 4.03 6.43
N LEU A 8 -3.03 5.22 5.84
CA LEU A 8 -2.24 5.46 4.63
C LEU A 8 -0.74 5.18 4.86
N PHE A 9 -0.20 5.59 6.01
CA PHE A 9 1.18 5.28 6.39
C PHE A 9 1.41 3.76 6.41
N PHE A 10 0.53 3.00 7.06
CA PHE A 10 0.68 1.55 7.13
C PHE A 10 0.50 0.92 5.76
N ASP A 11 -0.45 1.36 4.94
CA ASP A 11 -0.61 0.84 3.58
C ASP A 11 0.69 1.03 2.76
N TYR A 12 1.29 2.21 2.81
CA TYR A 12 2.53 2.49 2.11
C TYR A 12 3.71 1.68 2.66
N PHE A 13 3.87 1.67 3.99
CA PHE A 13 4.96 0.97 4.64
C PHE A 13 4.89 -0.54 4.41
N ASN A 14 3.69 -1.10 4.54
CA ASN A 14 3.44 -2.51 4.29
C ASN A 14 3.77 -2.88 2.85
N PHE A 15 3.38 -2.04 1.87
CA PHE A 15 3.75 -2.24 0.47
C PHE A 15 5.27 -2.25 0.26
N ALA A 16 5.98 -1.27 0.84
CA ALA A 16 7.43 -1.17 0.75
C ALA A 16 8.14 -2.40 1.35
N THR A 17 7.61 -2.95 2.44
CA THR A 17 8.14 -4.14 3.10
C THR A 17 7.78 -5.44 2.37
N TYR A 18 6.59 -5.53 1.77
CA TYR A 18 6.07 -6.75 1.14
C TYR A 18 6.81 -7.09 -0.16
N TYR A 19 7.11 -6.05 -0.96
CA TYR A 19 7.82 -6.15 -2.24
C TYR A 19 9.33 -5.91 -2.13
N TYR A 20 9.84 -5.83 -0.91
CA TYR A 20 11.25 -5.58 -0.70
C TYR A 20 12.13 -6.67 -1.34
N THR A 21 13.15 -6.26 -2.09
CA THR A 21 14.18 -7.17 -2.61
C THR A 21 15.54 -6.82 -1.99
N PRO A 22 16.26 -7.78 -1.38
CA PRO A 22 17.50 -7.52 -0.65
C PRO A 22 18.67 -7.21 -1.59
N THR A 23 18.86 -5.94 -1.91
CA THR A 23 20.05 -5.44 -2.63
C THR A 23 20.79 -4.42 -1.78
N LYS A 24 22.08 -4.20 -2.03
CA LYS A 24 22.87 -3.15 -1.34
C LYS A 24 22.17 -1.78 -1.39
N TYR A 25 21.57 -1.46 -2.53
CA TYR A 25 20.85 -0.21 -2.75
C TYR A 25 19.52 -0.17 -1.99
N ASN A 26 18.73 -1.24 -2.03
CA ASN A 26 17.45 -1.31 -1.33
C ASN A 26 17.62 -1.32 0.19
N LYS A 27 18.67 -1.95 0.71
CA LYS A 27 19.04 -1.89 2.14
C LYS A 27 19.26 -0.45 2.61
N LYS A 28 19.93 0.37 1.79
CA LYS A 28 20.12 1.80 2.08
C LYS A 28 18.79 2.56 2.01
N LYS A 29 18.00 2.32 0.95
CA LYS A 29 16.70 2.98 0.77
C LYS A 29 15.72 2.70 1.90
N ILE A 30 15.56 1.44 2.30
CA ILE A 30 14.61 1.08 3.36
C ILE A 30 15.03 1.64 4.71
N LYS A 31 16.34 1.72 4.97
CA LYS A 31 16.87 2.41 6.15
C LYS A 31 16.49 3.88 6.14
N THR A 32 16.78 4.60 5.06
CA THR A 32 16.39 6.01 4.92
C THR A 32 14.89 6.18 5.03
N LEU A 33 14.09 5.28 4.45
CA LEU A 33 12.65 5.30 4.57
C LEU A 33 12.20 5.20 6.04
N CYS A 34 12.70 4.25 6.82
CA CYS A 34 12.36 4.16 8.25
C CYS A 34 12.80 5.40 9.03
N GLU A 35 13.92 6.02 8.67
CA GLU A 35 14.42 7.24 9.31
C GLU A 35 13.59 8.48 8.94
N SER A 36 12.97 8.53 7.75
CA SER A 36 12.27 9.72 7.25
C SER A 36 10.75 9.63 7.27
N LEU A 37 10.18 8.44 7.06
CA LEU A 37 8.74 8.23 6.89
C LEU A 37 7.88 8.73 8.08
N PRO A 38 8.32 8.62 9.35
CA PRO A 38 7.54 9.12 10.48
C PRO A 38 7.25 10.63 10.40
N PHE A 39 8.13 11.42 9.78
CA PHE A 39 7.99 12.88 9.68
C PHE A 39 6.87 13.35 8.74
N PHE A 40 6.24 12.42 7.99
CA PHE A 40 5.04 12.71 7.21
C PHE A 40 3.75 12.55 8.03
N LEU A 41 3.85 12.15 9.29
CA LEU A 41 2.71 12.00 10.19
C LEU A 41 2.52 13.24 11.07
N PRO A 42 1.32 13.46 11.61
CA PRO A 42 1.12 14.43 12.69
C PRO A 42 2.04 14.10 13.88
N GLU A 43 2.50 15.12 14.59
CA GLU A 43 3.47 15.00 15.70
C GLU A 43 3.10 13.92 16.73
N THR A 44 1.79 13.78 17.01
CA THR A 44 1.26 12.76 17.94
C THR A 44 1.55 11.33 17.50
N GLU A 45 1.56 11.06 16.19
CA GLU A 45 1.83 9.73 15.63
C GLU A 45 3.29 9.55 15.21
N GLN A 46 3.93 10.64 14.76
CA GLN A 46 5.35 10.66 14.38
C GLN A 46 6.23 10.06 15.48
N ASN A 47 6.10 10.55 16.72
CA ASN A 47 6.95 10.10 17.84
C ASN A 47 6.74 8.62 18.14
N LYS A 48 5.49 8.14 18.10
CA LYS A 48 5.16 6.73 18.37
C LYS A 48 5.78 5.80 17.34
N ILE A 49 5.69 6.15 16.06
CA ILE A 49 6.27 5.35 14.98
C ILE A 49 7.81 5.42 15.01
N TYR A 50 8.37 6.60 15.26
CA TYR A 50 9.82 6.76 15.36
C TYR A 50 10.41 5.92 16.48
N GLU A 51 9.78 5.90 17.65
CA GLU A 51 10.14 5.01 18.77
C GLU A 51 10.11 3.53 18.38
N LEU A 52 9.13 3.09 17.58
CA LEU A 52 9.06 1.71 17.11
C LEU A 52 10.23 1.36 16.19
N PHE A 53 10.61 2.25 15.27
CA PHE A 53 11.76 2.03 14.39
C PHE A 53 13.10 2.07 15.14
N LEU A 54 13.21 2.83 16.23
CA LEU A 54 14.37 2.77 17.11
C LEU A 54 14.42 1.46 17.91
N LYS A 55 13.27 1.00 18.44
CA LYS A 55 13.15 -0.25 19.19
C LYS A 55 13.42 -1.48 18.31
N PHE A 56 12.97 -1.44 17.06
CA PHE A 56 13.12 -2.52 16.09
C PHE A 56 13.84 -2.01 14.84
N PRO A 57 15.17 -1.97 14.84
CA PRO A 57 15.91 -1.43 13.71
C PRO A 57 15.77 -2.29 12.44
N VAL A 58 15.42 -1.67 11.31
CA VAL A 58 15.21 -2.36 10.02
C VAL A 58 16.42 -3.14 9.51
N HIS A 59 17.64 -2.76 9.90
CA HIS A 59 18.85 -3.47 9.47
C HIS A 59 18.92 -4.91 10.00
N SER A 60 18.18 -5.22 11.07
CA SER A 60 18.06 -6.57 11.60
C SER A 60 17.20 -7.49 10.73
N PHE A 61 16.45 -6.96 9.75
CA PHE A 61 15.45 -7.69 8.95
C PHE A 61 15.62 -7.54 7.43
N ASN A 62 16.50 -6.65 6.97
CA ASN A 62 16.58 -6.24 5.56
C ASN A 62 17.44 -7.15 4.67
N ASP A 63 17.80 -8.33 5.16
CA ASP A 63 18.61 -9.35 4.51
C ASP A 63 17.80 -10.25 3.57
N SER A 64 16.48 -10.41 3.80
CA SER A 64 15.60 -11.17 2.90
C SER A 64 14.23 -10.51 2.72
N THR A 65 13.54 -10.87 1.64
CA THR A 65 12.17 -10.43 1.38
C THR A 65 11.21 -10.92 2.46
N GLN A 66 11.36 -12.17 2.93
CA GLN A 66 10.51 -12.75 3.96
C GLN A 66 10.66 -12.01 5.30
N ARG A 67 11.90 -11.75 5.73
CA ARG A 67 12.14 -11.02 6.99
C ARG A 67 11.65 -9.58 6.93
N MET A 68 11.67 -8.96 5.75
CA MET A 68 11.05 -7.65 5.57
C MET A 68 9.53 -7.67 5.64
N ARG A 69 8.85 -8.70 5.10
CA ARG A 69 7.40 -8.88 5.29
C ARG A 69 7.03 -9.01 6.77
N GLU A 70 7.79 -9.82 7.50
CA GLU A 70 7.66 -9.99 8.94
C GLU A 70 7.92 -8.68 9.68
N TYR A 71 8.88 -7.88 9.24
CA TYR A 71 9.17 -6.56 9.80
C TYR A 71 8.01 -5.58 9.59
N GLY A 72 7.41 -5.54 8.40
CA GLY A 72 6.20 -4.74 8.13
C GLY A 72 5.08 -5.07 9.10
N PHE A 73 4.80 -6.37 9.26
CA PHE A 73 3.82 -6.87 10.21
C PHE A 73 4.16 -6.54 11.68
N LEU A 74 5.42 -6.70 12.08
CA LEU A 74 5.89 -6.41 13.44
C LEU A 74 5.59 -4.97 13.84
N ILE A 75 5.93 -4.01 12.97
CA ILE A 75 5.69 -2.58 13.24
C ILE A 75 4.19 -2.29 13.29
N TYR A 76 3.41 -2.85 12.34
CA TYR A 76 1.96 -2.76 12.34
C TYR A 76 1.35 -3.27 13.65
N MET A 77 1.70 -4.49 14.05
CA MET A 77 1.19 -5.15 15.25
C MET A 77 1.57 -4.38 16.52
N GLU A 78 2.83 -4.02 16.68
CA GLU A 78 3.34 -3.33 17.88
C GLU A 78 2.69 -1.96 18.06
N TYR A 79 2.49 -1.22 16.97
CA TYR A 79 1.75 0.05 17.00
C TYR A 79 0.30 -0.15 17.46
N HIS A 80 -0.43 -1.07 16.83
CA HIS A 80 -1.84 -1.29 17.15
C HIS A 80 -2.01 -1.79 18.59
N LYS A 81 -1.11 -2.66 19.05
CA LYS A 81 -1.06 -3.12 20.43
C LYS A 81 -0.84 -1.97 21.41
N LYS A 82 0.11 -1.07 21.14
CA LYS A 82 0.39 0.11 21.98
C LYS A 82 -0.83 1.04 22.06
N GLU A 83 -1.52 1.23 20.94
CA GLU A 83 -2.71 2.09 20.84
C GLU A 83 -4.02 1.40 21.25
N LYS A 84 -3.96 0.13 21.72
CA LYS A 84 -5.13 -0.69 22.07
C LYS A 84 -6.16 -0.80 20.92
N ILE A 85 -5.67 -0.82 19.68
CA ILE A 85 -6.46 -1.02 18.47
C ILE A 85 -6.41 -2.51 18.10
N LYS A 86 -7.54 -3.06 17.65
CA LYS A 86 -7.57 -4.42 17.11
C LYS A 86 -6.68 -4.50 15.86
N TYR A 87 -5.85 -5.54 15.78
CA TYR A 87 -5.00 -5.81 14.64
C TYR A 87 -5.28 -7.19 14.05
N LEU A 88 -4.87 -7.40 12.80
CA LEU A 88 -4.99 -8.67 12.09
C LEU A 88 -3.89 -9.64 12.50
N ASP A 89 -4.13 -10.94 12.45
CA ASP A 89 -3.06 -11.94 12.46
C ASP A 89 -2.22 -11.86 11.18
N TYR A 90 -1.04 -12.51 11.19
CA TYR A 90 -0.10 -12.42 10.08
C TYR A 90 -0.67 -12.92 8.74
N PRO A 91 -1.34 -14.10 8.67
CA PRO A 91 -2.02 -14.52 7.44
C PRO A 91 -3.04 -13.49 6.93
N SER A 92 -3.93 -13.01 7.79
CA SER A 92 -4.96 -12.03 7.42
C SER A 92 -4.38 -10.69 7.00
N TYR A 93 -3.25 -10.31 7.59
CA TYR A 93 -2.50 -9.11 7.21
C TYR A 93 -1.95 -9.19 5.79
N LEU A 94 -1.39 -10.35 5.40
CA LEU A 94 -0.88 -10.58 4.05
C LEU A 94 -2.01 -10.63 3.02
N ASP A 95 -3.09 -11.35 3.34
CA ASP A 95 -4.27 -11.46 2.47
C ASP A 95 -4.91 -10.10 2.19
N LYS A 96 -4.98 -9.22 3.19
CA LYS A 96 -5.45 -7.84 3.01
C LYS A 96 -4.61 -7.07 2.00
N LEU A 97 -3.28 -7.24 2.02
CA LEU A 97 -2.39 -6.55 1.07
C LEU A 97 -2.61 -7.08 -0.34
N GLU A 98 -2.64 -8.39 -0.51
CA GLU A 98 -2.88 -9.04 -1.80
C GLU A 98 -4.24 -8.63 -2.37
N THR A 99 -5.30 -8.69 -1.56
CA THR A 99 -6.65 -8.27 -1.96
C THR A 99 -6.66 -6.79 -2.38
N LYS A 100 -6.05 -5.88 -1.61
CA LYS A 100 -5.95 -4.46 -2.00
C LYS A 100 -5.27 -4.24 -3.34
N LEU A 101 -4.39 -5.13 -3.76
CA LEU A 101 -3.70 -5.02 -5.04
C LEU A 101 -4.57 -5.53 -6.19
N TYR A 102 -5.17 -6.72 -6.03
CA TYR A 102 -5.93 -7.36 -7.09
C TYR A 102 -7.33 -6.75 -7.29
N THR A 103 -8.03 -6.38 -6.21
CA THR A 103 -9.36 -5.77 -6.34
C THR A 103 -9.28 -4.39 -7.01
N ASN A 104 -8.25 -3.59 -6.68
CA ASN A 104 -8.06 -2.28 -7.31
C ASN A 104 -7.57 -2.36 -8.76
N SER A 105 -6.75 -3.38 -9.12
CA SER A 105 -6.32 -3.57 -10.51
C SER A 105 -7.47 -4.02 -11.40
N ASP A 106 -8.33 -4.92 -10.90
CA ASP A 106 -9.46 -5.44 -11.66
C ASP A 106 -10.50 -4.36 -11.89
N ASP A 107 -10.82 -3.53 -10.89
CA ASP A 107 -11.77 -2.42 -11.03
C ASP A 107 -11.31 -1.35 -12.02
N ILE A 108 -10.01 -1.00 -12.03
CA ILE A 108 -9.46 0.00 -12.96
C ILE A 108 -9.47 -0.55 -14.40
N VAL A 109 -9.08 -1.81 -14.60
CA VAL A 109 -9.07 -2.46 -15.91
C VAL A 109 -10.49 -2.63 -16.44
N PHE A 110 -11.45 -3.05 -15.60
CA PHE A 110 -12.86 -3.14 -15.96
C PHE A 110 -13.45 -1.79 -16.36
N THR A 111 -13.18 -0.74 -15.59
CA THR A 111 -13.70 0.60 -15.84
C THR A 111 -13.19 1.15 -17.16
N LYS A 112 -11.90 1.00 -17.45
CA LYS A 112 -11.30 1.45 -18.71
C LYS A 112 -11.87 0.72 -19.92
N LYS A 113 -12.07 -0.60 -19.83
CA LYS A 113 -12.68 -1.41 -20.90
C LYS A 113 -14.12 -0.97 -21.19
N ARG A 114 -14.92 -0.70 -20.16
CA ARG A 114 -16.32 -0.24 -20.28
C ARG A 114 -16.45 1.11 -20.98
N VAL A 115 -15.55 2.07 -20.71
CA VAL A 115 -15.55 3.39 -21.38
C VAL A 115 -15.26 3.24 -22.87
N HIS A 116 -14.28 2.43 -23.26
CA HIS A 116 -13.98 2.19 -24.68
C HIS A 116 -15.14 1.50 -25.41
N THR A 117 -15.78 0.51 -24.79
CA THR A 117 -16.95 -0.14 -25.37
C THR A 117 -18.13 0.83 -25.55
N LEU A 118 -18.41 1.68 -24.56
CA LEU A 118 -19.46 2.71 -24.67
C LEU A 118 -19.17 3.72 -25.79
N LEU A 119 -17.94 4.22 -25.88
CA LEU A 119 -17.53 5.14 -26.95
C LEU A 119 -17.67 4.49 -28.34
N PHE A 120 -17.30 3.22 -28.47
CA PHE A 120 -17.47 2.48 -29.72
C PHE A 120 -18.95 2.34 -30.10
N CYS A 121 -19.82 1.98 -29.15
CA CYS A 121 -21.26 1.90 -29.40
C CYS A 121 -21.85 3.24 -29.86
N ILE A 122 -21.46 4.35 -29.23
CA ILE A 122 -21.91 5.70 -29.62
C ILE A 122 -21.47 6.02 -31.05
N LEU A 123 -20.22 5.70 -31.41
CA LEU A 123 -19.68 5.96 -32.73
C LEU A 123 -20.41 5.14 -33.82
N VAL A 124 -20.74 3.88 -33.53
CA VAL A 124 -21.55 3.04 -34.41
C VAL A 124 -22.96 3.62 -34.60
N ILE A 125 -23.62 4.08 -33.54
CA ILE A 125 -24.95 4.71 -33.62
C ILE A 125 -24.89 5.98 -34.49
N ILE A 126 -23.88 6.82 -34.31
CA ILE A 126 -23.69 8.03 -35.13
C ILE A 126 -23.50 7.66 -36.60
N LEU A 127 -22.70 6.65 -36.92
CA LEU A 127 -22.52 6.16 -38.29
C LEU A 127 -23.84 5.68 -38.91
N PHE A 128 -24.65 4.93 -38.18
CA PHE A 128 -25.98 4.51 -38.65
C PHE A 128 -26.91 5.70 -38.91
N ILE A 129 -26.92 6.70 -38.04
CA ILE A 129 -27.72 7.93 -38.24
C ILE A 129 -27.25 8.70 -39.47
N CYS A 130 -25.93 8.82 -39.67
CA CYS A 130 -25.35 9.48 -40.85
C CYS A 130 -25.69 8.74 -42.14
N LEU A 131 -25.59 7.41 -42.16
CA LEU A 131 -25.94 6.60 -43.34
C LEU A 131 -27.44 6.60 -43.64
N TYR A 132 -28.31 6.70 -42.64
CA TYR A 132 -29.76 6.77 -42.84
C TYR A 132 -30.25 8.14 -43.31
N ARG A 133 -29.46 9.21 -43.07
CA ARG A 133 -29.76 10.58 -43.52
C ARG A 133 -29.10 10.95 -44.86
N LEU A 134 -28.22 10.11 -45.38
CA LEU A 134 -27.60 10.24 -46.70
C LEU A 134 -28.47 9.54 -47.76
#